data_AF-A0A5B8R9W9-F1
#
_entry.id   AF-A0A5B8R9W9-F1
#
_cell.length_a   1.000
_cell.length_b   1.000
_cell.length_c   1.000
_cell.angle_alpha   90.00
_cell.angle_beta   90.00
_cell.angle_gamma   90.00
#
_symmetry.space_group_name_H-M   'P 1'
#
loop_
_entity.id
_entity.type
_entity.pdbx_description
1 polymer ?
#
loop_
_entity_poly.entity_id
_entity_poly.type
_entity_poly.pdbx_seq_one_letter_code
_entity_poly.pdbx_strand_id
1 'polypeptide(L)'
;MDNCETAPPAGAWDHHLGRIEAMLREAPEGLAEFELIRALQARDDVPEIAPGCLARPLAMYRTHFLLFHTLYRLGERLAVHGEDVQVDCLCIRILPRTTASALGAPDGVRAFYTDMGNLDGITEAEVERLLGSFWQRLARDDGRADALAELGLSDPVDDAAIRAAYRRLAMRHHPDRGGDGGRLREINRAMRTLGLQ
;
A
#
# COMPACT_ATOMS: atom_id res chain seq x y z
N MET A 1 3.37 15.32 27.21
CA MET A 1 4.44 15.50 26.20
C MET A 1 4.15 14.49 25.11
N ASP A 2 3.82 14.95 23.91
CA ASP A 2 3.36 14.12 22.80
C ASP A 2 4.53 13.29 22.25
N ASN A 3 4.62 12.01 22.64
CA ASN A 3 5.61 11.05 22.11
C ASN A 3 5.53 10.84 20.59
N CYS A 4 4.54 11.42 19.91
CA CYS A 4 4.37 11.31 18.46
C CYS A 4 5.25 12.26 17.63
N GLU A 5 5.83 13.32 18.22
CA GLU A 5 6.59 14.32 17.45
C GLU A 5 8.04 13.91 17.21
N THR A 6 8.69 13.29 18.19
CA THR A 6 10.08 12.84 18.09
C THR A 6 10.21 11.56 17.28
N ALA A 7 11.15 11.53 16.34
CA ALA A 7 11.48 10.30 15.60
C ALA A 7 11.97 9.22 16.59
N PRO A 8 11.40 8.00 16.53
CA PRO A 8 11.80 6.92 17.41
C PRO A 8 13.23 6.44 17.05
N PRO A 9 14.05 6.04 18.04
CA PRO A 9 15.42 5.59 17.79
C PRO A 9 15.47 4.31 16.95
N ALA A 10 16.62 4.05 16.32
CA ALA A 10 16.89 2.80 15.63
C ALA A 10 16.67 1.61 16.57
N GLY A 11 15.82 0.66 16.16
CA GLY A 11 15.46 -0.51 16.96
C GLY A 11 14.40 -0.26 18.05
N ALA A 12 13.66 0.85 17.99
CA ALA A 12 12.59 1.14 18.97
C ALA A 12 11.63 -0.04 19.21
N TRP A 13 11.36 -0.85 18.20
CA TRP A 13 10.43 -1.99 18.26
C TRP A 13 11.12 -3.36 18.40
N ASP A 14 12.43 -3.41 18.62
CA ASP A 14 13.17 -4.69 18.73
C ASP A 14 12.67 -5.55 19.88
N HIS A 15 12.26 -4.90 20.97
CA HIS A 15 11.69 -5.56 22.13
C HIS A 15 10.33 -6.23 21.84
N HIS A 16 9.68 -5.89 20.72
CA HIS A 16 8.46 -6.55 20.25
C HIS A 16 8.73 -7.77 19.36
N LEU A 17 9.96 -8.06 18.93
CA LEU A 17 10.26 -9.18 18.03
C LEU A 17 9.65 -10.51 18.49
N GLY A 18 9.92 -10.91 19.74
CA GLY A 18 9.40 -12.18 20.28
C GLY A 18 7.87 -12.18 20.45
N ARG A 19 7.26 -11.01 20.62
CA ARG A 19 5.80 -10.86 20.74
C ARG A 19 5.14 -10.99 19.38
N ILE A 20 5.64 -10.26 18.38
CA ILE A 20 5.15 -10.34 17.01
C ILE A 20 5.31 -11.78 16.50
N GLU A 21 6.43 -12.44 16.78
CA GLU A 21 6.62 -13.86 16.45
C GLU A 21 5.50 -14.73 17.05
N ALA A 22 5.22 -14.59 18.35
CA ALA A 22 4.16 -15.36 19.01
C ALA A 22 2.78 -15.14 18.36
N MET A 23 2.43 -13.88 18.06
CA MET A 23 1.17 -13.54 17.41
C MET A 23 1.06 -14.15 16.00
N LEU A 24 2.14 -14.14 15.22
CA LEU A 24 2.15 -14.77 13.89
C LEU A 24 2.08 -16.30 13.97
N ARG A 25 2.67 -16.92 15.01
CA ARG A 25 2.55 -18.36 15.23
C ARG A 25 1.14 -18.79 15.67
N GLU A 26 0.43 -17.93 16.39
CA GLU A 26 -0.98 -18.15 16.76
C GLU A 26 -1.95 -18.00 15.56
N ALA A 27 -1.51 -17.33 14.49
CA ALA A 27 -2.29 -17.06 13.28
C ALA A 27 -1.58 -17.58 12.01
N PRO A 28 -1.55 -18.91 11.77
CA PRO A 28 -0.79 -19.51 10.65
C PRO A 28 -1.34 -19.13 9.26
N GLU A 29 -2.62 -18.80 9.15
CA GLU A 29 -3.22 -18.27 7.90
C GLU A 29 -2.75 -16.84 7.58
N GLY A 30 -2.20 -16.15 8.57
CA GLY A 30 -1.68 -14.80 8.50
C GLY A 30 -2.61 -13.74 9.08
N LEU A 31 -2.02 -12.58 9.34
CA LEU A 31 -2.70 -11.39 9.86
C LEU A 31 -2.54 -10.23 8.89
N ALA A 32 -3.57 -9.41 8.73
CA ALA A 32 -3.39 -8.12 8.08
C ALA A 32 -2.56 -7.19 8.97
N GLU A 33 -1.81 -6.26 8.36
CA GLU A 33 -1.03 -5.24 9.06
C GLU A 33 -1.87 -4.54 10.14
N PHE A 34 -3.08 -4.12 9.78
CA PHE A 34 -3.95 -3.39 10.70
C PHE A 34 -4.36 -4.22 11.91
N GLU A 35 -4.58 -5.53 11.74
CA GLU A 35 -4.91 -6.44 12.85
C GLU A 35 -3.72 -6.59 13.81
N LEU A 36 -2.51 -6.72 13.26
CA LEU A 36 -1.28 -6.79 14.03
C LEU A 36 -1.03 -5.49 14.82
N ILE A 37 -1.20 -4.32 14.18
CA ILE A 37 -1.10 -3.01 14.83
C ILE A 37 -2.15 -2.87 15.93
N ARG A 38 -3.41 -3.23 15.68
CA ARG A 38 -4.49 -3.16 16.67
C ARG A 38 -4.22 -4.05 17.88
N ALA A 39 -3.73 -5.25 17.65
CA ALA A 39 -3.42 -6.18 18.72
C ALA A 39 -2.18 -5.73 19.54
N LEU A 40 -1.22 -5.04 18.93
CA LEU A 40 -0.15 -4.34 19.66
C LEU A 40 -0.68 -3.14 20.46
N GLN A 41 -1.55 -2.32 19.86
CA GLN A 41 -2.19 -1.14 20.48
C GLN A 41 -3.07 -1.48 21.69
N ALA A 42 -3.74 -2.64 21.68
CA ALA A 42 -4.64 -3.05 22.74
C ALA A 42 -3.93 -3.35 24.08
N ARG A 43 -2.60 -3.24 24.10
CA ARG A 43 -1.76 -3.53 25.26
C ARG A 43 -1.28 -2.23 25.88
N ASP A 44 -1.35 -2.16 27.20
CA ASP A 44 -0.91 -0.99 27.98
C ASP A 44 0.62 -0.79 27.96
N ASP A 45 1.38 -1.75 27.42
CA ASP A 45 2.84 -1.78 27.40
C ASP A 45 3.46 -1.39 26.04
N VAL A 46 2.68 -0.78 25.14
CA VAL A 46 3.13 -0.28 23.83
C VAL A 46 2.88 1.24 23.73
N PRO A 47 3.63 2.07 24.47
CA PRO A 47 3.45 3.53 24.46
C PRO A 47 3.75 4.17 23.09
N GLU A 48 4.43 3.46 22.20
CA GLU A 48 4.79 3.88 20.85
C GLU A 48 3.57 4.09 19.95
N ILE A 49 2.46 3.39 20.23
CA ILE A 49 1.23 3.47 19.44
C ILE A 49 0.07 4.02 20.27
N ALA A 50 0.23 5.25 20.77
CA ALA A 50 -0.77 5.92 21.58
C ALA A 50 -2.17 6.00 20.91
N PRO A 51 -3.27 6.04 21.69
CA PRO A 51 -4.61 6.26 21.14
C PRO A 51 -4.67 7.50 20.25
N GLY A 52 -5.20 7.36 19.03
CA GLY A 52 -5.28 8.45 18.05
C GLY A 52 -3.99 8.73 17.26
N CYS A 53 -2.87 8.07 17.57
CA CYS A 53 -1.62 8.12 16.79
C CYS A 53 -1.88 7.84 15.29
N LEU A 54 -2.59 6.76 14.99
CA LEU A 54 -2.86 6.34 13.61
C LEU A 54 -3.75 7.29 12.80
N ALA A 55 -4.39 8.27 13.43
CA ALA A 55 -5.17 9.29 12.72
C ALA A 55 -4.28 10.42 12.16
N ARG A 56 -3.02 10.53 12.64
CA ARG A 56 -2.05 11.52 12.18
C ARG A 56 -1.17 10.91 11.08
N PRO A 57 -1.05 11.51 9.88
CA PRO A 57 -0.29 10.96 8.76
C PRO A 57 1.15 10.55 9.12
N LEU A 58 1.88 11.42 9.82
CA LEU A 58 3.26 11.15 10.22
C LEU A 58 3.37 9.95 11.16
N ALA A 59 2.48 9.86 12.14
CA ALA A 59 2.54 8.81 13.14
C ALA A 59 2.04 7.46 12.60
N MET A 60 1.08 7.47 11.67
CA MET A 60 0.71 6.31 10.86
C MET A 60 1.90 5.80 10.05
N TYR A 61 2.58 6.68 9.30
CA TYR A 61 3.77 6.32 8.51
C TYR A 61 4.88 5.72 9.39
N ARG A 62 5.19 6.37 10.52
CA ARG A 62 6.21 5.88 11.47
C ARG A 62 5.85 4.50 12.03
N THR A 63 4.59 4.28 12.36
CA THR A 63 4.10 2.98 12.87
C THR A 63 4.24 1.89 11.81
N HIS A 64 3.79 2.17 10.59
CA HIS A 64 3.91 1.27 9.45
C HIS A 64 5.39 0.92 9.16
N PHE A 65 6.24 1.94 9.09
CA PHE A 65 7.67 1.76 8.84
C PHE A 65 8.34 0.90 9.90
N LEU A 66 8.11 1.19 11.18
CA LEU A 66 8.69 0.44 12.29
C LEU A 66 8.19 -1.01 12.31
N LEU A 67 6.89 -1.24 12.07
CA LEU A 67 6.36 -2.59 12.00
C LEU A 67 7.06 -3.40 10.90
N PHE A 68 7.15 -2.85 9.69
CA PHE A 68 7.76 -3.54 8.56
C PHE A 68 9.27 -3.76 8.79
N HIS A 69 9.97 -2.76 9.34
CA HIS A 69 11.36 -2.92 9.77
C HIS A 69 11.51 -4.10 10.75
N THR A 70 10.67 -4.17 11.78
CA THR A 70 10.68 -5.25 12.77
C THR A 70 10.33 -6.61 12.15
N LEU A 71 9.39 -6.67 11.20
CA LEU A 71 9.03 -7.90 10.49
C LEU A 71 10.19 -8.43 9.63
N TYR A 72 10.91 -7.55 8.93
CA TYR A 72 12.10 -7.96 8.18
C TYR A 72 13.21 -8.46 9.10
N ARG A 73 13.41 -7.81 10.25
CA ARG A 73 14.35 -8.30 11.27
C ARG A 73 13.93 -9.63 11.88
N LEU A 74 12.62 -9.86 12.05
CA LEU A 74 12.10 -11.15 12.46
C LEU A 74 12.39 -12.22 11.39
N GLY A 75 12.20 -11.90 10.11
CA GLY A 75 12.57 -12.77 8.99
C GLY A 75 14.03 -13.21 9.04
N GLU A 76 14.97 -12.28 9.24
CA GLU A 76 16.40 -12.59 9.40
C GLU A 76 16.67 -13.52 10.59
N ARG A 77 15.96 -13.34 11.70
CA ARG A 77 16.06 -14.21 12.88
C ARG A 77 15.47 -15.60 12.65
N LEU A 78 14.39 -15.72 11.89
CA LEU A 78 13.74 -17.01 11.60
C LEU A 78 14.43 -17.78 10.47
N ALA A 79 15.17 -17.06 9.62
CA ALA A 79 15.95 -17.64 8.52
C ALA A 79 16.96 -18.69 8.98
N VAL A 80 17.56 -18.54 10.17
CA VAL A 80 18.49 -19.54 10.73
C VAL A 80 17.81 -20.85 11.13
N HIS A 81 16.48 -20.82 11.31
CA HIS A 81 15.65 -21.98 11.62
C HIS A 81 14.98 -22.57 10.37
N GLY A 82 15.30 -22.07 9.18
CA GLY A 82 14.69 -22.52 7.93
C GLY A 82 13.25 -22.03 7.75
N GLU A 83 12.88 -20.93 8.41
CA GLU A 83 11.60 -20.25 8.26
C GLU A 83 11.82 -18.88 7.57
N ASP A 84 10.75 -18.31 7.04
CA ASP A 84 10.72 -16.98 6.41
C ASP A 84 9.45 -16.24 6.86
N VAL A 85 9.46 -14.92 6.74
CA VAL A 85 8.28 -14.09 7.03
C VAL A 85 7.77 -13.51 5.72
N GLN A 86 6.55 -13.89 5.34
CA GLN A 86 5.83 -13.19 4.29
C GLN A 86 5.40 -11.83 4.83
N VAL A 87 5.85 -10.75 4.18
CA VAL A 87 5.55 -9.37 4.57
C VAL A 87 4.69 -8.73 3.47
N ASP A 88 3.38 -8.69 3.69
CA ASP A 88 2.38 -8.02 2.86
C ASP A 88 1.35 -7.33 3.77
N CYS A 89 0.85 -6.14 3.40
CA CYS A 89 -0.13 -5.41 4.22
C CYS A 89 -1.40 -6.22 4.53
N LEU A 90 -1.80 -7.14 3.65
CA LEU A 90 -3.02 -7.95 3.80
C LEU A 90 -2.76 -9.33 4.40
N CYS A 91 -1.52 -9.81 4.39
CA CYS A 91 -1.19 -11.14 4.91
C CYS A 91 0.28 -11.20 5.35
N ILE A 92 0.46 -11.15 6.67
CA ILE A 92 1.74 -11.33 7.35
C ILE A 92 1.71 -12.69 8.03
N ARG A 93 2.67 -13.56 7.71
CA ARG A 93 2.75 -14.91 8.29
C ARG A 93 4.15 -15.50 8.22
N ILE A 94 4.40 -16.50 9.06
CA ILE A 94 5.62 -17.31 9.03
C ILE A 94 5.38 -18.51 8.10
N LEU A 95 6.36 -18.79 7.23
CA LEU A 95 6.33 -19.89 6.29
C LEU A 95 7.64 -20.69 6.35
N PRO A 96 7.63 -21.98 5.99
CA PRO A 96 8.86 -22.71 5.73
C PRO A 96 9.64 -22.06 4.59
N ARG A 97 10.95 -21.89 4.77
CA ARG A 97 11.82 -21.32 3.74
C ARG A 97 11.98 -22.31 2.59
N THR A 98 11.66 -21.86 1.38
CA THR A 98 11.85 -22.66 0.16
C THR A 98 13.01 -22.12 -0.66
N THR A 99 13.55 -22.93 -1.56
CA THR A 99 14.61 -22.48 -2.50
C THR A 99 14.16 -21.30 -3.36
N ALA A 100 12.87 -21.17 -3.65
CA ALA A 100 12.29 -20.04 -4.37
C ALA A 100 12.27 -18.75 -3.53
N SER A 101 11.98 -18.80 -2.22
CA SER A 101 12.05 -17.59 -1.38
C SER A 101 13.50 -17.19 -1.05
N ALA A 102 14.42 -18.17 -1.03
CA ALA A 102 15.86 -17.91 -0.89
C ALA A 102 16.50 -17.17 -2.10
N LEU A 103 15.87 -17.24 -3.28
CA LEU A 103 16.31 -16.58 -4.51
C LEU A 103 15.67 -15.18 -4.72
N GLY A 104 15.07 -14.61 -3.67
CA GLY A 104 14.20 -13.42 -3.69
C GLY A 104 14.62 -12.29 -4.66
N ALA A 105 13.63 -11.82 -5.43
CA ALA A 105 13.72 -10.71 -6.39
C ALA A 105 14.32 -9.43 -5.76
N PRO A 106 14.80 -8.46 -6.58
CA PRO A 106 15.51 -7.29 -6.09
C PRO A 106 14.71 -6.55 -5.04
N ASP A 107 15.28 -6.53 -3.85
CA ASP A 107 14.56 -6.32 -2.60
C ASP A 107 14.45 -4.82 -2.29
N GLY A 108 14.01 -4.03 -3.27
CA GLY A 108 13.90 -2.57 -3.10
C GLY A 108 13.00 -2.20 -1.92
N VAL A 109 11.97 -3.01 -1.68
CA VAL A 109 11.07 -2.88 -0.53
C VAL A 109 11.77 -3.23 0.78
N ARG A 110 12.42 -4.40 0.89
CA ARG A 110 13.19 -4.74 2.11
C ARG A 110 14.29 -3.73 2.37
N ALA A 111 15.08 -3.37 1.35
CA ALA A 111 16.15 -2.39 1.45
C ALA A 111 15.64 -1.07 2.03
N PHE A 112 14.48 -0.61 1.56
CA PHE A 112 13.80 0.57 2.08
C PHE A 112 13.48 0.46 3.58
N TYR A 113 12.82 -0.63 4.01
CA TYR A 113 12.45 -0.79 5.43
C TYR A 113 13.61 -1.16 6.34
N THR A 114 14.70 -1.74 5.82
CA THR A 114 15.91 -2.02 6.61
C THR A 114 16.80 -0.80 6.80
N ASP A 115 16.65 0.23 5.96
CA ASP A 115 17.38 1.49 6.09
C ASP A 115 16.61 2.48 6.98
N MET A 116 17.04 2.59 8.23
CA MET A 116 16.48 3.51 9.22
C MET A 116 16.60 4.99 8.80
N GLY A 117 17.47 5.33 7.85
CA GLY A 117 17.53 6.67 7.26
C GLY A 117 16.24 7.10 6.57
N ASN A 118 15.38 6.16 6.16
CA ASN A 118 14.05 6.45 5.59
C ASN A 118 12.99 6.84 6.65
N LEU A 119 13.34 6.70 7.93
CA LEU A 119 12.55 7.16 9.07
C LEU A 119 13.15 8.43 9.69
N ASP A 120 14.46 8.59 9.62
CA ASP A 120 15.17 9.71 10.22
C ASP A 120 14.84 11.02 9.49
N GLY A 121 14.59 12.08 10.27
CA GLY A 121 14.29 13.41 9.74
C GLY A 121 12.99 13.57 8.96
N ILE A 122 12.19 12.52 8.74
CA ILE A 122 10.95 12.63 7.95
C ILE A 122 9.90 13.50 8.66
N THR A 123 9.39 14.47 7.91
CA THR A 123 8.37 15.43 8.36
C THR A 123 6.97 15.03 7.91
N GLU A 124 5.94 15.57 8.57
CA GLU A 124 4.55 15.35 8.18
C GLU A 124 4.27 15.80 6.74
N ALA A 125 4.80 16.96 6.32
CA ALA A 125 4.66 17.47 4.96
C ALA A 125 5.29 16.54 3.91
N GLU A 126 6.42 15.90 4.24
CA GLU A 126 7.04 14.90 3.36
C GLU A 126 6.22 13.62 3.27
N VAL A 127 5.66 13.15 4.38
CA VAL A 127 4.74 12.00 4.39
C VAL A 127 3.49 12.29 3.56
N GLU A 128 2.87 13.45 3.72
CA GLU A 128 1.72 13.85 2.91
C GLU A 128 2.06 13.94 1.43
N ARG A 129 3.25 14.45 1.09
CA ARG A 129 3.75 14.48 -0.29
C ARG A 129 3.98 13.08 -0.83
N LEU A 130 4.55 12.17 -0.04
CA LEU A 130 4.77 10.78 -0.42
C LEU A 130 3.44 10.08 -0.68
N LEU A 131 2.50 10.15 0.25
CA LEU A 131 1.15 9.62 0.10
C LEU A 131 0.43 10.24 -1.11
N GLY A 132 0.51 11.56 -1.27
CA GLY A 132 -0.04 12.26 -2.43
C GLY A 132 0.56 11.77 -3.75
N SER A 133 1.88 11.58 -3.81
CA SER A 133 2.56 11.05 -5.00
C SER A 133 2.23 9.58 -5.25
N PHE A 134 1.99 8.79 -4.20
CA PHE A 134 1.53 7.41 -4.28
C PHE A 134 0.13 7.34 -4.86
N TRP A 135 -0.83 8.12 -4.34
CA TRP A 135 -2.19 8.19 -4.88
C TRP A 135 -2.21 8.77 -6.29
N GLN A 136 -1.35 9.73 -6.64
CA GLN A 136 -1.23 10.23 -8.02
C GLN A 136 -0.66 9.17 -8.97
N ARG A 137 0.31 8.36 -8.52
CA ARG A 137 0.85 7.24 -9.30
C ARG A 137 -0.18 6.13 -9.44
N LEU A 138 -0.86 5.76 -8.35
CA LEU A 138 -1.94 4.78 -8.37
C LEU A 138 -3.07 5.28 -9.28
N ALA A 139 -3.49 6.54 -9.20
CA ALA A 139 -4.50 7.12 -10.10
C ALA A 139 -4.05 7.17 -11.58
N ARG A 140 -2.74 7.24 -11.84
CA ARG A 140 -2.16 7.11 -13.19
C ARG A 140 -2.13 5.66 -13.67
N ASP A 141 -1.91 4.73 -12.74
CA ASP A 141 -1.91 3.27 -12.95
C ASP A 141 -3.34 2.67 -12.94
N ASP A 142 -4.33 3.40 -12.38
CA ASP A 142 -5.75 3.05 -12.24
C ASP A 142 -6.52 3.14 -13.57
N GLY A 143 -5.82 3.09 -14.70
CA GLY A 143 -6.43 3.02 -16.02
C GLY A 143 -7.00 4.33 -16.52
N ARG A 144 -6.62 5.51 -15.97
CA ARG A 144 -6.96 6.81 -16.62
C ARG A 144 -6.36 6.88 -18.01
N ALA A 145 -5.08 6.56 -18.16
CA ALA A 145 -4.40 6.58 -19.45
C ALA A 145 -5.07 5.62 -20.44
N ASP A 146 -5.38 4.41 -20.00
CA ASP A 146 -6.08 3.40 -20.81
C ASP A 146 -7.52 3.82 -21.14
N ALA A 147 -8.25 4.39 -20.18
CA ALA A 147 -9.61 4.88 -20.38
C ALA A 147 -9.65 6.08 -21.34
N LEU A 148 -8.65 6.98 -21.30
CA LEU A 148 -8.49 8.04 -22.29
C LEU A 148 -8.16 7.44 -23.67
N ALA A 149 -7.28 6.45 -23.73
CA ALA A 149 -6.94 5.77 -24.98
C ALA A 149 -8.17 5.07 -25.61
N GLU A 150 -9.05 4.47 -24.80
CA GLU A 150 -10.32 3.88 -25.27
C GLU A 150 -11.27 4.92 -25.89
N LEU A 151 -11.18 6.18 -25.44
CA LEU A 151 -11.89 7.33 -26.02
C LEU A 151 -11.13 7.99 -27.17
N GLY A 152 -9.91 7.52 -27.49
CA GLY A 152 -9.02 8.10 -28.49
C GLY A 152 -8.41 9.42 -28.06
N LEU A 153 -8.16 9.59 -26.76
CA LEU A 153 -7.63 10.80 -26.13
C LEU A 153 -6.32 10.50 -25.38
N SER A 154 -5.57 11.55 -25.09
CA SER A 154 -4.37 11.51 -24.24
C SER A 154 -4.31 12.79 -23.42
N ASP A 155 -3.74 12.73 -22.22
CA ASP A 155 -3.50 13.93 -21.43
C ASP A 155 -2.48 14.86 -22.15
N PRO A 156 -2.60 16.20 -21.99
CA PRO A 156 -3.61 16.90 -21.19
C PRO A 156 -4.94 17.05 -21.95
N VAL A 157 -6.05 16.66 -21.31
CA VAL A 157 -7.40 16.82 -21.86
C VAL A 157 -8.40 17.20 -20.76
N ASP A 158 -9.31 18.13 -21.06
CA ASP A 158 -10.34 18.58 -20.13
C ASP A 158 -11.61 17.72 -20.17
N ASP A 159 -12.43 17.82 -19.13
CA ASP A 159 -13.66 17.02 -18.99
C ASP A 159 -14.66 17.28 -20.12
N ALA A 160 -14.64 18.50 -20.69
CA ALA A 160 -15.51 18.86 -21.82
C ALA A 160 -15.15 18.07 -23.08
N ALA A 161 -13.86 17.93 -23.37
CA ALA A 161 -13.33 17.13 -24.47
C ALA A 161 -13.57 15.63 -24.25
N ILE A 162 -13.41 15.13 -23.02
CA ILE A 162 -13.73 13.73 -22.66
C ILE A 162 -15.21 13.43 -22.91
N ARG A 163 -16.13 14.27 -22.41
CA ARG A 163 -17.58 14.09 -22.63
C ARG A 163 -17.97 14.21 -24.10
N ALA A 164 -17.29 15.06 -24.88
CA ALA A 164 -17.53 15.18 -26.32
C ALA A 164 -17.08 13.93 -27.10
N ALA A 165 -15.91 13.38 -26.78
CA ALA A 165 -15.41 12.13 -27.36
C ALA A 165 -16.34 10.95 -27.04
N TYR A 166 -16.79 10.86 -25.78
CA TYR A 166 -17.77 9.87 -25.36
C TYR A 166 -19.07 9.94 -26.18
N ARG A 167 -19.71 11.12 -26.27
CA ARG A 167 -20.96 11.28 -27.05
C ARG A 167 -20.79 10.83 -28.50
N ARG A 168 -19.67 11.21 -29.13
CA ARG A 168 -19.35 10.82 -30.51
C ARG A 168 -19.24 9.30 -30.67
N LEU A 169 -18.55 8.63 -29.76
CA LEU A 169 -18.36 7.18 -29.79
C LEU A 169 -19.65 6.42 -29.44
N ALA A 170 -20.40 6.89 -28.44
CA ALA A 170 -21.68 6.30 -28.04
C ALA A 170 -22.73 6.36 -29.15
N MET A 171 -22.81 7.48 -29.88
CA MET A 171 -23.69 7.60 -31.05
C MET A 171 -23.29 6.67 -32.20
N ARG A 172 -21.98 6.45 -32.39
CA ARG A 172 -21.45 5.58 -33.45
C ARG A 172 -21.70 4.09 -33.17
N HIS A 173 -21.54 3.67 -31.91
CA HIS A 173 -21.65 2.27 -31.51
C HIS A 173 -23.01 1.92 -30.90
N HIS A 174 -24.03 2.76 -31.12
CA HIS A 174 -25.37 2.52 -30.56
C HIS A 174 -26.03 1.30 -31.22
N PRO A 175 -26.53 0.32 -30.43
CA PRO A 175 -27.11 -0.93 -30.97
C PRO A 175 -28.35 -0.69 -31.84
N ASP A 176 -29.19 0.30 -31.53
CA ASP A 176 -30.36 0.66 -32.35
C ASP A 176 -30.02 1.18 -33.76
N ARG A 177 -28.73 1.47 -34.02
CA ARG A 177 -28.24 1.93 -35.33
C ARG A 177 -27.35 0.89 -36.01
N GLY A 178 -27.37 -0.37 -35.56
CA GLY A 178 -26.52 -1.44 -36.08
C GLY A 178 -25.08 -1.39 -35.55
N GLY A 179 -24.84 -0.67 -34.45
CA GLY A 179 -23.54 -0.56 -33.81
C GLY A 179 -23.18 -1.76 -32.92
N ASP A 180 -21.89 -1.92 -32.68
CA ASP A 180 -21.36 -2.99 -31.82
C ASP A 180 -21.59 -2.69 -30.32
N GLY A 181 -22.50 -3.43 -29.70
CA GLY A 181 -22.79 -3.34 -28.28
C GLY A 181 -21.61 -3.77 -27.37
N GLY A 182 -20.65 -4.53 -27.89
CA GLY A 182 -19.38 -4.83 -27.22
C GLY A 182 -18.56 -3.56 -27.00
N ARG A 183 -18.32 -2.81 -28.08
CA ARG A 183 -17.57 -1.56 -28.03
C ARG A 183 -18.23 -0.50 -27.15
N LEU A 184 -19.56 -0.41 -27.16
CA LEU A 184 -20.29 0.53 -26.30
C LEU A 184 -20.09 0.22 -24.79
N ARG A 185 -19.98 -1.07 -24.42
CA ARG A 185 -19.70 -1.46 -23.01
C ARG A 185 -18.30 -1.04 -22.58
N GLU A 186 -17.31 -1.16 -23.45
CA GLU A 186 -15.92 -0.75 -23.18
C GLU A 186 -15.83 0.77 -23.00
N ILE A 187 -16.48 1.54 -23.88
CA ILE A 187 -16.58 3.01 -23.79
C ILE A 187 -17.24 3.45 -22.47
N ASN A 188 -18.32 2.77 -22.06
CA ASN A 188 -18.99 3.05 -20.78
C ASN A 188 -18.14 2.66 -19.56
N ARG A 189 -17.29 1.63 -19.68
CA ARG A 189 -16.32 1.28 -18.63
C ARG A 189 -15.25 2.36 -18.50
N ALA A 190 -14.70 2.83 -19.61
CA ALA A 190 -13.71 3.92 -19.62
C ALA A 190 -14.25 5.20 -18.94
N MET A 191 -15.49 5.61 -19.23
CA MET A 191 -16.10 6.77 -18.56
C MET A 191 -16.27 6.60 -17.04
N ARG A 192 -16.56 5.38 -16.58
CA ARG A 192 -16.63 5.07 -15.13
C ARG A 192 -15.27 5.15 -14.46
N THR A 193 -14.23 4.64 -15.11
CA THR A 193 -12.84 4.76 -14.65
C THR A 193 -12.40 6.22 -14.56
N LEU A 194 -12.90 7.09 -15.45
CA LEU A 194 -12.60 8.53 -15.43
C LEU A 194 -13.43 9.34 -14.41
N GLY A 195 -14.37 8.71 -13.70
CA GLY A 195 -15.21 9.39 -12.69
C GLY A 195 -16.20 10.41 -13.25
N LEU A 196 -16.46 10.39 -14.56
CA LEU A 196 -17.32 11.34 -15.26
C LEU A 196 -18.62 10.64 -15.66
N GLN A 197 -19.65 10.71 -14.80
CA GLN A 197 -21.03 10.43 -15.20
C GLN A 197 -21.76 11.71 -15.64
#